data_AF-A0AAU5WRN8-F1
#
_entry.id   AF-A0AAU5WRN8-F1
#
_cell.length_a   1.000
_cell.length_b   1.000
_cell.length_c   1.000
_cell.angle_alpha   90.00
_cell.angle_beta   90.00
_cell.angle_gamma   90.00
#
_symmetry.space_group_name_H-M   'P 1'
#
loop_
_entity.id
_entity.type
_entity.pdbx_description
1 polymer ?
#
loop_
_entity_poly.entity_id
_entity_poly.type
_entity_poly.pdbx_seq_one_letter_code
_entity_poly.pdbx_strand_id
1 'polypeptide(L)'
;MKVKLAPWALRWDEVDPGRIPFDAAGAWAVVSQLRPAMSVPVPPKAKSFADRALIEWSYGTGQAWTDEMTYALVERYGRWTLGWRWARAEGDVGGGPVGAWCCPRDSMTKPVQTLRRVTDGLVEWRGWLEDLAQRFERFPLDDRTGPERRRTWEEGAAHLVTAVVEQTGAGDAWYGHCRQVLAWFLARWDIPEDQADELVHEAVAGRFESWVAPSSETVEKIAARLAESLPSEA
;
A
#
# COMPACT_ATOMS: atom_id res chain seq x y z
N MET A 1 18.05 -13.97 7.61
CA MET A 1 17.16 -14.20 6.44
C MET A 1 16.80 -12.84 5.87
N LYS A 2 17.11 -12.53 4.59
CA LYS A 2 16.72 -11.23 4.01
C LYS A 2 15.21 -11.23 3.79
N VAL A 3 14.51 -10.26 4.38
CA VAL A 3 13.07 -10.07 4.19
C VAL A 3 12.80 -9.75 2.71
N LYS A 4 11.78 -10.38 2.11
CA LYS A 4 11.31 -9.99 0.77
C LYS A 4 10.71 -8.59 0.84
N LEU A 5 11.28 -7.64 0.09
CA LEU A 5 10.83 -6.24 0.04
C LEU A 5 9.63 -6.09 -0.92
N ALA A 6 8.49 -6.65 -0.54
CA ALA A 6 7.28 -6.69 -1.35
C ALA A 6 6.08 -6.22 -0.52
N PRO A 7 5.63 -4.96 -0.65
CA PRO A 7 4.48 -4.48 0.11
C PRO A 7 3.17 -5.18 -0.28
N TRP A 8 3.05 -5.64 -1.53
CA TRP A 8 1.93 -6.48 -1.99
C TRP A 8 1.87 -7.88 -1.35
N ALA A 9 2.85 -8.25 -0.53
CA ALA A 9 2.86 -9.50 0.23
C ALA A 9 2.54 -9.29 1.74
N LEU A 10 2.17 -8.07 2.12
CA LEU A 10 1.73 -7.77 3.48
C LEU A 10 0.35 -8.36 3.76
N ARG A 11 0.22 -8.97 4.92
CA ARG A 11 -1.01 -9.56 5.47
C ARG A 11 -1.69 -8.57 6.41
N TRP A 12 -3.01 -8.69 6.61
CA TRP A 12 -3.75 -7.72 7.44
C TRP A 12 -3.24 -7.71 8.89
N ASP A 13 -2.98 -8.89 9.45
CA ASP A 13 -2.44 -9.05 10.80
C ASP A 13 -1.06 -8.41 10.99
N GLU A 14 -0.29 -8.27 9.91
CA GLU A 14 1.02 -7.60 9.88
C GLU A 14 0.92 -6.08 9.77
N VAL A 15 -0.21 -5.53 9.34
CA VAL A 15 -0.39 -4.08 9.08
C VAL A 15 -1.47 -3.42 9.95
N ASP A 16 -2.28 -4.20 10.67
CA ASP A 16 -3.38 -3.72 11.50
C ASP A 16 -2.89 -2.66 12.51
N PRO A 17 -3.29 -1.39 12.34
CA PRO A 17 -2.90 -0.30 13.22
C PRO A 17 -3.32 -0.51 14.69
N GLY A 18 -4.40 -1.26 14.93
CA GLY A 18 -4.89 -1.57 16.28
C GLY A 18 -3.93 -2.49 17.05
N ARG A 19 -3.08 -3.24 16.35
CA ARG A 19 -2.11 -4.17 16.95
C ARG A 19 -0.70 -3.60 17.01
N ILE A 20 -0.42 -2.57 16.21
CA ILE A 20 0.92 -2.03 16.01
C ILE A 20 0.92 -0.55 16.38
N PRO A 21 1.40 -0.16 17.56
CA PRO A 21 1.48 1.25 17.92
C PRO A 21 2.55 1.97 17.08
N PHE A 22 2.26 3.21 16.70
CA PHE A 22 3.20 4.06 15.98
C PHE A 22 3.03 5.53 16.39
N ASP A 23 4.15 6.21 16.66
CA ASP A 23 4.19 7.64 16.94
C ASP A 23 4.62 8.40 15.69
N ALA A 24 3.63 8.96 14.97
CA ALA A 24 3.88 9.75 13.77
C ALA A 24 4.65 11.05 14.05
N ALA A 25 4.45 11.67 15.22
CA ALA A 25 5.14 12.91 15.58
C ALA A 25 6.62 12.67 15.86
N GLY A 26 6.96 11.53 16.46
CA GLY A 26 8.33 11.09 16.72
C GLY A 26 9.05 10.45 15.54
N ALA A 27 8.35 10.15 14.42
CA ALA A 27 8.90 9.37 13.31
C ALA A 27 10.21 9.96 12.73
N TRP A 28 10.28 11.29 12.56
CA TRP A 28 11.50 11.96 12.08
C TRP A 28 12.72 11.68 12.97
N ALA A 29 12.54 11.76 14.29
CA ALA A 29 13.63 11.55 15.25
C ALA A 29 14.21 10.14 15.14
N VAL A 30 13.34 9.14 14.88
CA VAL A 30 13.78 7.75 14.68
C VAL A 30 14.42 7.56 13.31
N VAL A 31 13.76 8.01 12.23
CA VAL A 31 14.26 7.84 10.84
C VAL A 31 15.64 8.47 10.68
N SER A 32 15.85 9.65 11.24
CA SER A 32 17.14 10.36 11.16
C SER A 32 18.29 9.68 11.94
N GLN A 33 17.99 8.72 12.82
CA GLN A 33 18.97 7.96 13.60
C GLN A 33 19.24 6.56 13.04
N LEU A 34 18.48 6.11 12.04
CA LEU A 34 18.71 4.82 11.40
C LEU A 34 20.08 4.81 10.71
N ARG A 35 20.75 3.65 10.70
CA ARG A 35 22.08 3.52 10.09
C ARG A 35 22.17 4.09 8.65
N PRO A 36 21.23 3.80 7.73
CA PRO A 36 21.29 4.37 6.36
C PRO A 36 21.15 5.90 6.32
N ALA A 37 20.60 6.53 7.36
CA ALA A 37 20.49 7.99 7.44
C ALA A 37 21.85 8.69 7.56
N MET A 38 22.89 7.98 8.02
CA MET A 38 24.26 8.51 8.12
C MET A 38 24.98 8.58 6.78
N SER A 39 24.44 7.95 5.73
CA SER A 39 25.10 7.80 4.44
C SER A 39 24.12 7.98 3.27
N VAL A 40 23.23 8.98 3.36
CA VAL A 40 22.28 9.29 2.27
C VAL A 40 23.06 9.74 1.03
N PRO A 41 22.98 9.00 -0.10
CA PRO A 41 23.69 9.37 -1.31
C PRO A 41 23.02 10.59 -1.98
N VAL A 42 23.84 11.40 -2.62
CA VAL A 42 23.38 12.60 -3.36
C VAL A 42 23.41 12.27 -4.86
N PRO A 43 22.33 12.52 -5.62
CA PRO A 43 22.32 12.28 -7.05
C PRO A 43 23.34 13.15 -7.80
N PRO A 44 23.87 12.68 -8.95
CA PRO A 44 24.68 13.51 -9.82
C PRO A 44 23.88 14.70 -10.35
N LYS A 45 24.56 15.80 -10.68
CA LYS A 45 23.93 16.94 -11.35
C LYS A 45 23.52 16.52 -12.77
N ALA A 46 22.23 16.35 -13.00
CA ALA A 46 21.69 16.03 -14.31
C ALA A 46 21.43 17.29 -15.15
N LYS A 47 21.62 17.17 -16.47
CA LYS A 47 21.28 18.25 -17.42
C LYS A 47 19.86 18.14 -17.98
N SER A 48 19.24 16.97 -17.87
CA SER A 48 17.87 16.68 -18.30
C SER A 48 17.31 15.44 -17.59
N PHE A 49 16.01 15.17 -17.78
CA PHE A 49 15.36 13.96 -17.26
C PHE A 49 15.88 12.65 -17.87
N ALA A 50 16.42 12.71 -19.09
CA ALA A 50 16.98 11.56 -19.80
C ALA A 50 18.50 11.40 -19.56
N ASP A 51 19.06 12.10 -18.58
CA ASP A 51 20.48 12.02 -18.26
C ASP A 51 20.84 10.62 -17.79
N ARG A 52 21.67 9.93 -18.59
CA ARG A 52 22.07 8.55 -18.36
C ARG A 52 22.76 8.34 -17.02
N ALA A 53 23.59 9.30 -16.57
CA ALA A 53 24.29 9.17 -15.30
C ALA A 53 23.33 9.22 -14.11
N LEU A 54 22.27 10.03 -14.21
CA LEU A 54 21.22 10.09 -13.19
C LEU A 54 20.37 8.80 -13.19
N ILE A 55 20.05 8.26 -14.37
CA ILE A 55 19.31 7.00 -14.51
C ILE A 55 20.11 5.83 -13.90
N GLU A 56 21.38 5.68 -14.29
CA GLU A 56 22.27 4.64 -13.76
C GLU A 56 22.47 4.78 -12.24
N TRP A 57 22.62 6.02 -11.75
CA TRP A 57 22.69 6.29 -10.31
C TRP A 57 21.41 5.88 -9.58
N SER A 58 20.23 6.19 -10.15
CA SER A 58 18.93 5.87 -9.54
C SER A 58 18.76 4.36 -9.35
N TYR A 59 18.99 3.57 -10.41
CA TYR A 59 18.85 2.11 -10.38
C TYR A 59 19.98 1.40 -9.62
N GLY A 60 21.15 2.02 -9.50
CA GLY A 60 22.27 1.47 -8.74
C GLY A 60 22.30 1.94 -7.29
N THR A 61 22.80 3.16 -7.08
CA THR A 61 23.07 3.71 -5.74
C THR A 61 21.81 4.12 -5.01
N GLY A 62 20.87 4.77 -5.71
CA GLY A 62 19.62 5.24 -5.11
C GLY A 62 18.77 4.07 -4.60
N GLN A 63 18.55 3.06 -5.46
CA GLN A 63 17.77 1.87 -5.12
C GLN A 63 18.43 1.03 -4.02
N ALA A 64 19.75 0.85 -4.04
CA ALA A 64 20.46 0.13 -2.98
C ALA A 64 20.26 0.80 -1.61
N TRP A 65 20.35 2.14 -1.56
CA TRP A 65 20.11 2.89 -0.33
C TRP A 65 18.65 2.82 0.13
N THR A 66 17.67 2.88 -0.78
CA THR A 66 16.25 2.77 -0.40
C THR A 66 15.90 1.38 0.11
N ASP A 67 16.51 0.32 -0.44
CA ASP A 67 16.40 -1.04 0.09
C ASP A 67 16.98 -1.13 1.51
N GLU A 68 18.18 -0.59 1.74
CA GLU A 68 18.81 -0.53 3.08
C GLU A 68 17.95 0.24 4.08
N MET A 69 17.40 1.39 3.69
CA MET A 69 16.46 2.15 4.50
C MET A 69 15.21 1.33 4.84
N THR A 70 14.68 0.60 3.86
CA THR A 70 13.51 -0.27 4.07
C THR A 70 13.83 -1.39 5.05
N TYR A 71 14.99 -2.02 4.96
CA TYR A 71 15.40 -3.03 5.95
C TYR A 71 15.54 -2.43 7.35
N ALA A 72 16.12 -1.24 7.49
CA ALA A 72 16.27 -0.56 8.77
C ALA A 72 14.90 -0.20 9.39
N LEU A 73 13.94 0.23 8.57
CA LEU A 73 12.56 0.48 8.98
C LEU A 73 11.86 -0.80 9.43
N VAL A 74 12.01 -1.89 8.67
CA VAL A 74 11.44 -3.20 9.04
C VAL A 74 12.03 -3.72 10.34
N GLU A 75 13.33 -3.59 10.55
CA GLU A 75 13.98 -3.96 11.80
C GLU A 75 13.47 -3.13 12.98
N ARG A 76 13.24 -1.83 12.77
CA ARG A 76 12.82 -0.90 13.82
C ARG A 76 11.34 -0.96 14.18
N TYR A 77 10.48 -1.12 13.19
CA TYR A 77 9.03 -0.94 13.32
C TYR A 77 8.22 -2.17 12.89
N GLY A 78 8.85 -3.15 12.26
CA GLY A 78 8.19 -4.34 11.74
C GLY A 78 7.81 -4.24 10.26
N ARG A 79 7.28 -5.35 9.76
CA ARG A 79 7.04 -5.59 8.33
C ARG A 79 6.07 -4.60 7.70
N TRP A 80 5.11 -4.07 8.45
CA TRP A 80 4.15 -3.09 7.92
C TRP A 80 4.83 -1.92 7.19
N THR A 81 6.05 -1.54 7.59
CA THR A 81 6.78 -0.45 6.96
C THR A 81 7.16 -0.69 5.50
N LEU A 82 7.07 -1.91 4.97
CA LEU A 82 7.37 -2.21 3.55
C LEU A 82 6.60 -1.32 2.57
N GLY A 83 5.44 -0.78 2.95
CA GLY A 83 4.63 0.12 2.13
C GLY A 83 5.12 1.57 2.05
N TRP A 84 6.11 2.01 2.84
CA TRP A 84 6.51 3.43 2.93
C TRP A 84 6.93 4.08 1.60
N ARG A 85 7.44 3.26 0.66
CA ARG A 85 7.85 3.68 -0.69
C ARG A 85 6.97 3.11 -1.80
N TRP A 86 5.79 2.59 -1.44
CA TRP A 86 4.83 2.06 -2.41
C TRP A 86 4.14 3.21 -3.15
N ALA A 87 4.91 3.76 -4.08
CA ALA A 87 4.58 4.97 -4.80
C ALA A 87 3.34 4.79 -5.69
N ARG A 88 2.61 5.89 -5.88
CA ARG A 88 1.56 5.97 -6.91
C ARG A 88 2.15 5.76 -8.31
N ALA A 89 1.32 5.24 -9.21
CA ALA A 89 1.64 5.07 -10.62
C ALA A 89 2.95 4.30 -10.86
N GLU A 90 3.78 4.73 -11.82
CA GLU A 90 5.03 4.08 -12.23
C GLU A 90 6.24 4.37 -11.32
N GLY A 91 6.01 4.80 -10.08
CA GLY A 91 7.09 5.02 -9.12
C GLY A 91 7.82 3.73 -8.72
N ASP A 92 8.78 3.84 -7.80
CA ASP A 92 9.73 2.81 -7.33
C ASP A 92 9.16 1.37 -7.35
N VAL A 93 8.23 1.08 -6.44
CA VAL A 93 7.48 -0.18 -6.38
C VAL A 93 6.23 -0.13 -7.26
N GLY A 94 5.67 1.06 -7.46
CA GLY A 94 4.53 1.37 -8.33
C GLY A 94 3.17 0.85 -7.88
N GLY A 95 2.10 1.57 -8.24
CA GLY A 95 0.70 1.21 -7.99
C GLY A 95 0.21 1.25 -6.55
N GLY A 96 0.99 1.84 -5.66
CA GLY A 96 0.63 2.00 -4.26
C GLY A 96 -0.02 3.35 -3.94
N PRO A 97 -0.40 3.56 -2.67
CA PRO A 97 -1.11 4.76 -2.24
C PRO A 97 -0.20 5.95 -1.88
N VAL A 98 1.11 5.75 -1.76
CA VAL A 98 2.03 6.77 -1.21
C VAL A 98 2.41 7.80 -2.27
N GLY A 99 2.14 9.08 -1.99
CA GLY A 99 2.50 10.22 -2.83
C GLY A 99 3.81 10.92 -2.41
N ALA A 100 4.25 10.79 -1.16
CA ALA A 100 5.46 11.45 -0.65
C ALA A 100 6.78 10.89 -1.24
N TRP A 101 6.72 9.69 -1.82
CA TRP A 101 7.82 9.03 -2.50
C TRP A 101 7.40 8.64 -3.93
N CYS A 102 8.24 9.00 -4.91
CA CYS A 102 8.09 8.55 -6.30
C CYS A 102 9.11 7.45 -6.59
N CYS A 103 10.37 7.82 -6.80
CA CYS A 103 11.49 6.91 -7.04
C CYS A 103 12.81 7.57 -6.59
N PRO A 104 13.93 6.83 -6.49
CA PRO A 104 15.20 7.42 -6.08
C PRO A 104 15.59 8.66 -6.89
N ARG A 105 15.41 8.63 -8.21
CA ARG A 105 15.67 9.76 -9.11
C ARG A 105 14.96 11.05 -8.70
N ASP A 106 13.65 10.96 -8.42
CA ASP A 106 12.79 12.15 -8.27
C ASP A 106 12.58 12.55 -6.81
N SER A 107 12.85 11.64 -5.86
CA SER A 107 12.67 11.86 -4.42
C SER A 107 13.98 12.14 -3.67
N MET A 108 15.13 11.65 -4.17
CA MET A 108 16.41 11.89 -3.50
C MET A 108 17.03 13.21 -3.96
N THR A 109 17.43 14.06 -3.00
CA THR A 109 18.06 15.36 -3.28
C THR A 109 19.22 15.61 -2.31
N LYS A 110 18.98 16.34 -1.23
CA LYS A 110 19.93 16.55 -0.12
C LYS A 110 19.57 15.61 1.03
N PRO A 111 20.55 15.14 1.84
CA PRO A 111 20.30 14.16 2.89
C PRO A 111 19.07 14.44 3.77
N VAL A 112 18.98 15.64 4.36
CA VAL A 112 17.85 16.03 5.21
C VAL A 112 16.51 16.02 4.46
N GLN A 113 16.49 16.47 3.21
CA GLN A 113 15.27 16.51 2.40
C GLN A 113 14.80 15.10 2.02
N THR A 114 15.76 14.22 1.70
CA THR A 114 15.47 12.81 1.41
C THR A 114 14.92 12.10 2.64
N LEU A 115 15.53 12.28 3.81
CA LEU A 115 15.03 11.68 5.05
C LEU A 115 13.64 12.20 5.43
N ARG A 116 13.32 13.46 5.10
CA ARG A 116 11.97 14.00 5.30
C ARG A 116 10.97 13.25 4.44
N ARG A 117 11.27 13.05 3.16
CA ARG A 117 10.40 12.24 2.27
C ARG A 117 10.23 10.80 2.73
N VAL A 118 11.28 10.16 3.27
CA VAL A 118 11.16 8.83 3.89
C VAL A 118 10.18 8.88 5.06
N THR A 119 10.31 9.88 5.93
CA THR A 119 9.43 10.07 7.09
C THR A 119 7.99 10.33 6.64
N ASP A 120 7.80 11.22 5.67
CA ASP A 120 6.50 11.58 5.13
C ASP A 120 5.83 10.36 4.47
N GLY A 121 6.57 9.56 3.69
CA GLY A 121 6.05 8.33 3.09
C GLY A 121 5.68 7.26 4.11
N LEU A 122 6.45 7.13 5.19
CA LEU A 122 6.14 6.23 6.30
C LEU A 122 4.85 6.66 7.03
N VAL A 123 4.72 7.96 7.32
CA VAL A 123 3.54 8.52 8.00
C VAL A 123 2.32 8.46 7.10
N GLU A 124 2.46 8.76 5.80
CA GLU A 124 1.38 8.65 4.82
C GLU A 124 0.88 7.21 4.70
N TRP A 125 1.80 6.25 4.57
CA TRP A 125 1.46 4.83 4.56
C TRP A 125 0.73 4.41 5.83
N ARG A 126 1.21 4.85 7.00
CA ARG A 126 0.53 4.59 8.27
C ARG A 126 -0.88 5.18 8.30
N GLY A 127 -1.04 6.44 7.90
CA GLY A 127 -2.34 7.11 7.88
C GLY A 127 -3.33 6.41 6.95
N TRP A 128 -2.86 5.88 5.82
CA TRP A 128 -3.68 5.06 4.93
C TRP A 128 -4.15 3.75 5.61
N LEU A 129 -3.27 3.04 6.32
CA LEU A 129 -3.66 1.85 7.07
C LEU A 129 -4.69 2.15 8.17
N GLU A 130 -4.55 3.29 8.85
CA GLU A 130 -5.49 3.77 9.88
C GLU A 130 -6.85 4.16 9.29
N ASP A 131 -6.88 4.78 8.11
CA ASP A 131 -8.12 5.06 7.37
C ASP A 131 -8.81 3.77 6.93
N LEU A 132 -8.05 2.79 6.41
CA LEU A 132 -8.59 1.48 6.05
C LEU A 132 -9.21 0.75 7.23
N ALA A 133 -8.52 0.70 8.38
CA ALA A 133 -9.07 0.12 9.60
C ALA A 133 -10.42 0.75 9.96
N GLN A 134 -10.51 2.08 9.95
CA GLN A 134 -11.77 2.79 10.22
C GLN A 134 -12.86 2.48 9.19
N ARG A 135 -12.50 2.30 7.92
CA ARG A 135 -13.47 1.92 6.87
C ARG A 135 -13.98 0.51 7.04
N PHE A 136 -13.13 -0.44 7.43
CA PHE A 136 -13.54 -1.82 7.68
C PHE A 136 -14.63 -1.87 8.77
N GLU A 137 -14.46 -1.12 9.86
CA GLU A 137 -15.44 -1.04 10.95
C GLU A 137 -16.80 -0.44 10.56
N ARG A 138 -16.91 0.25 9.41
CA ARG A 138 -18.22 0.76 8.92
C ARG A 138 -19.13 -0.35 8.40
N PHE A 139 -18.58 -1.54 8.17
CA PHE A 139 -19.30 -2.69 7.62
C PHE A 139 -19.18 -3.90 8.55
N PRO A 140 -19.74 -3.83 9.77
CA PRO A 140 -19.62 -4.91 10.74
C PRO A 140 -20.40 -6.15 10.29
N LEU A 141 -19.79 -7.33 10.45
CA LEU A 141 -20.35 -8.60 9.96
C LEU A 141 -20.69 -9.60 11.05
N ASP A 142 -20.28 -9.37 12.30
CA ASP A 142 -20.36 -10.36 13.39
C ASP A 142 -21.80 -10.86 13.65
N ASP A 143 -22.81 -9.97 13.52
CA ASP A 143 -24.21 -10.28 13.82
C ASP A 143 -25.10 -10.42 12.56
N ARG A 144 -24.54 -10.32 11.35
CA ARG A 144 -25.31 -10.29 10.09
C ARG A 144 -25.35 -11.65 9.43
N THR A 145 -26.53 -12.07 8.99
CA THR A 145 -26.76 -13.34 8.27
C THR A 145 -27.57 -13.15 6.99
N GLY A 146 -27.51 -14.14 6.10
CA GLY A 146 -28.35 -14.21 4.90
C GLY A 146 -28.21 -12.96 4.00
N PRO A 147 -29.33 -12.39 3.51
CA PRO A 147 -29.31 -11.25 2.60
C PRO A 147 -28.65 -9.99 3.16
N GLU A 148 -28.73 -9.76 4.47
CA GLU A 148 -28.13 -8.58 5.12
C GLU A 148 -26.60 -8.67 5.11
N ARG A 149 -26.06 -9.85 5.46
CA ARG A 149 -24.62 -10.13 5.37
C ARG A 149 -24.11 -9.89 3.96
N ARG A 150 -24.82 -10.41 2.96
CA ARG A 150 -24.46 -10.25 1.55
C ARG A 150 -24.44 -8.78 1.10
N ARG A 151 -25.48 -8.00 1.44
CA ARG A 151 -25.51 -6.56 1.13
C ARG A 151 -24.34 -5.83 1.78
N THR A 152 -23.99 -6.20 3.01
CA THR A 152 -22.86 -5.60 3.74
C THR A 152 -21.53 -5.86 3.05
N TRP A 153 -21.31 -7.08 2.56
CA TRP A 153 -20.14 -7.41 1.76
C TRP A 153 -20.05 -6.57 0.48
N GLU A 154 -21.17 -6.43 -0.23
CA GLU A 154 -21.25 -5.66 -1.46
C GLU A 154 -20.98 -4.17 -1.21
N GLU A 155 -21.66 -3.55 -0.25
CA GLU A 155 -21.47 -2.14 0.10
C GLU A 155 -20.03 -1.86 0.56
N GLY A 156 -19.48 -2.75 1.39
CA GLY A 156 -18.10 -2.64 1.88
C GLY A 156 -17.07 -2.75 0.75
N ALA A 157 -17.22 -3.74 -0.14
CA ALA A 157 -16.32 -3.93 -1.27
C ALA A 157 -16.37 -2.72 -2.23
N ALA A 158 -17.56 -2.23 -2.58
CA ALA A 158 -17.72 -1.06 -3.44
C ALA A 158 -17.11 0.21 -2.82
N HIS A 159 -17.29 0.39 -1.51
CA HIS A 159 -16.72 1.51 -0.77
C HIS A 159 -15.19 1.48 -0.81
N LEU A 160 -14.59 0.31 -0.58
CA LEU A 160 -13.14 0.14 -0.55
C LEU A 160 -12.49 0.28 -1.92
N VAL A 161 -13.11 -0.27 -2.97
CA VAL A 161 -12.63 -0.09 -4.35
C VAL A 161 -12.58 1.40 -4.70
N THR A 162 -13.64 2.16 -4.39
CA THR A 162 -13.68 3.61 -4.61
C THR A 162 -12.57 4.34 -3.84
N ALA A 163 -12.38 4.01 -2.55
CA ALA A 163 -11.34 4.61 -1.73
C ALA A 163 -9.93 4.35 -2.27
N VAL A 164 -9.66 3.13 -2.76
CA VAL A 164 -8.36 2.79 -3.37
C VAL A 164 -8.15 3.57 -4.66
N VAL A 165 -9.18 3.69 -5.51
CA VAL A 165 -9.10 4.48 -6.76
C VAL A 165 -8.79 5.94 -6.45
N GLU A 166 -9.46 6.55 -5.47
CA GLU A 166 -9.20 7.93 -5.03
C GLU A 166 -7.77 8.09 -4.51
N GLN A 167 -7.29 7.17 -3.67
CA GLN A 167 -5.98 7.27 -3.06
C GLN A 167 -4.83 7.02 -4.05
N THR A 168 -5.00 6.10 -5.00
CA THR A 168 -3.97 5.73 -5.99
C THR A 168 -4.05 6.57 -7.27
N GLY A 169 -5.17 7.28 -7.48
CA GLY A 169 -5.48 7.97 -8.73
C GLY A 169 -5.74 7.02 -9.91
N ALA A 170 -6.02 5.74 -9.65
CA ALA A 170 -6.06 4.67 -10.66
C ALA A 170 -4.83 4.64 -11.59
N GLY A 171 -3.66 5.01 -11.06
CA GLY A 171 -2.40 4.98 -11.79
C GLY A 171 -1.95 3.57 -12.16
N ASP A 172 -0.73 3.42 -12.66
CA ASP A 172 -0.21 2.09 -12.99
C ASP A 172 -0.40 1.05 -11.86
N ALA A 173 -0.80 -0.17 -12.21
CA ALA A 173 -0.93 -1.33 -11.32
C ALA A 173 -1.77 -1.16 -10.04
N TRP A 174 -2.60 -0.10 -9.93
CA TRP A 174 -3.41 0.22 -8.75
C TRP A 174 -4.31 -0.94 -8.29
N TYR A 175 -4.77 -1.76 -9.24
CA TYR A 175 -5.63 -2.90 -8.99
C TYR A 175 -4.94 -4.00 -8.16
N GLY A 176 -3.61 -4.05 -8.14
CA GLY A 176 -2.85 -4.91 -7.23
C GLY A 176 -3.09 -4.53 -5.77
N HIS A 177 -3.00 -3.24 -5.45
CA HIS A 177 -3.32 -2.71 -4.11
C HIS A 177 -4.82 -2.86 -3.80
N CYS A 178 -5.70 -2.64 -4.78
CA CYS A 178 -7.14 -2.84 -4.62
C CYS A 178 -7.47 -4.28 -4.18
N ARG A 179 -6.89 -5.28 -4.86
CA ARG A 179 -7.04 -6.68 -4.46
C ARG A 179 -6.54 -6.93 -3.03
N GLN A 180 -5.39 -6.38 -2.67
CA GLN A 180 -4.84 -6.53 -1.33
C GLN A 180 -5.76 -5.94 -0.25
N VAL A 181 -6.31 -4.74 -0.47
CA VAL A 181 -7.25 -4.10 0.46
C VAL A 181 -8.53 -4.91 0.63
N LEU A 182 -9.08 -5.45 -0.46
CA LEU A 182 -10.25 -6.33 -0.38
C LEU A 182 -9.93 -7.61 0.39
N ALA A 183 -8.77 -8.24 0.15
CA ALA A 183 -8.36 -9.43 0.90
C ALA A 183 -8.19 -9.12 2.40
N TRP A 184 -7.61 -7.96 2.75
CA TRP A 184 -7.51 -7.51 4.14
C TRP A 184 -8.86 -7.27 4.79
N PHE A 185 -9.82 -6.72 4.05
CA PHE A 185 -11.19 -6.54 4.55
C PHE A 185 -11.85 -7.88 4.86
N LEU A 186 -11.71 -8.89 3.99
CA LEU A 186 -12.20 -10.23 4.27
C LEU A 186 -11.51 -10.85 5.50
N ALA A 187 -10.18 -10.70 5.59
CA ALA A 187 -9.38 -11.21 6.71
C ALA A 187 -9.74 -10.56 8.05
N ARG A 188 -10.08 -9.26 8.04
CA ARG A 188 -10.58 -8.55 9.23
C ARG A 188 -11.87 -9.18 9.78
N TRP A 189 -12.67 -9.84 8.94
CA TRP A 189 -13.90 -10.52 9.31
C TRP A 189 -13.76 -12.05 9.21
N ASP A 190 -12.59 -12.55 9.62
CA ASP A 190 -12.26 -13.95 9.85
C ASP A 190 -12.32 -14.88 8.63
N ILE A 191 -12.30 -14.34 7.41
CA ILE A 191 -12.04 -15.16 6.22
C ILE A 191 -10.53 -15.46 6.15
N PRO A 192 -10.11 -16.74 6.11
CA PRO A 192 -8.70 -17.10 6.00
C PRO A 192 -8.02 -16.39 4.82
N GLU A 193 -6.83 -15.83 5.03
CA GLU A 193 -6.22 -14.94 4.03
C GLU A 193 -5.93 -15.60 2.68
N ASP A 194 -5.53 -16.88 2.68
CA ASP A 194 -5.29 -17.62 1.43
C ASP A 194 -6.60 -17.76 0.63
N GLN A 195 -7.72 -18.00 1.34
CA GLN A 195 -9.05 -18.02 0.74
C GLN A 195 -9.49 -16.62 0.30
N ALA A 196 -9.19 -15.58 1.07
CA ALA A 196 -9.53 -14.20 0.74
C ALA A 196 -8.85 -13.73 -0.55
N ASP A 197 -7.56 -14.02 -0.75
CA ASP A 197 -6.87 -13.66 -1.99
C ASP A 197 -7.45 -14.39 -3.20
N GLU A 198 -7.78 -15.68 -3.08
CA GLU A 198 -8.41 -16.46 -4.17
C GLU A 198 -9.79 -15.87 -4.55
N LEU A 199 -10.65 -15.61 -3.57
CA LEU A 199 -11.98 -15.04 -3.79
C LEU A 199 -11.90 -13.67 -4.48
N VAL A 200 -10.98 -12.82 -4.02
CA VAL A 200 -10.79 -11.48 -4.58
C VAL A 200 -10.17 -11.55 -5.98
N HIS A 201 -9.21 -12.44 -6.20
CA HIS A 201 -8.64 -12.67 -7.53
C HIS A 201 -9.73 -13.01 -8.54
N GLU A 202 -10.58 -13.98 -8.22
CA GLU A 202 -11.68 -14.42 -9.10
C GLU A 202 -12.75 -13.34 -9.31
N ALA A 203 -12.98 -12.47 -8.33
CA ALA A 203 -13.92 -11.36 -8.45
C ALA A 203 -13.38 -10.26 -9.38
N VAL A 204 -12.08 -9.97 -9.32
CA VAL A 204 -11.45 -8.82 -9.99
C VAL A 204 -10.79 -9.17 -11.33
N ALA A 205 -10.40 -10.43 -11.55
CA ALA A 205 -9.59 -10.86 -12.69
C ALA A 205 -10.11 -10.32 -14.03
N GLY A 206 -9.24 -9.59 -14.75
CA GLY A 206 -9.50 -9.05 -16.09
C GLY A 206 -10.50 -7.88 -16.15
N ARG A 207 -10.90 -7.29 -15.02
CA ARG A 207 -11.91 -6.21 -14.97
C ARG A 207 -11.35 -4.83 -14.65
N PHE A 208 -10.10 -4.77 -14.19
CA PHE A 208 -9.38 -3.53 -13.97
C PHE A 208 -8.19 -3.41 -14.92
N GLU A 209 -7.89 -2.18 -15.28
CA GLU A 209 -6.78 -1.82 -16.16
C GLU A 209 -5.92 -0.75 -15.49
N SER A 210 -4.61 -0.75 -15.78
CA SER A 210 -3.72 0.35 -15.38
C SER A 210 -4.18 1.65 -16.02
N TRP A 211 -4.06 2.78 -15.31
CA TRP A 211 -4.38 4.13 -15.81
C TRP A 211 -5.85 4.38 -16.14
N VAL A 212 -6.75 3.48 -15.73
CA VAL A 212 -8.18 3.59 -15.98
C VAL A 212 -8.92 3.46 -14.65
N ALA A 213 -9.60 4.54 -14.25
CA ALA A 213 -10.56 4.46 -13.16
C ALA A 213 -11.78 3.64 -13.63
N PRO A 214 -12.24 2.64 -12.84
CA PRO A 214 -13.39 1.84 -13.20
C PRO A 214 -14.67 2.68 -13.15
N SER A 215 -15.65 2.34 -13.99
CA SER A 215 -17.00 2.91 -13.87
C SER A 215 -17.70 2.40 -12.61
N SER A 216 -18.68 3.15 -12.09
CA SER A 216 -19.51 2.70 -10.96
C SER A 216 -20.16 1.33 -11.21
N GLU A 217 -20.63 1.09 -12.44
CA GLU A 217 -21.19 -0.21 -12.84
C GLU A 217 -20.16 -1.35 -12.72
N THR A 218 -18.89 -1.09 -13.04
CA THR A 218 -17.81 -2.07 -12.89
C THR A 218 -17.54 -2.36 -11.42
N VAL A 219 -17.53 -1.32 -10.57
CA VAL A 219 -17.36 -1.45 -9.12
C VAL A 219 -18.50 -2.28 -8.51
N GLU A 220 -19.75 -1.96 -8.84
CA GLU A 220 -20.94 -2.69 -8.37
C GLU A 220 -20.90 -4.17 -8.79
N LYS A 221 -20.55 -4.47 -10.04
CA LYS A 221 -20.45 -5.86 -10.53
C LYS A 221 -19.39 -6.67 -9.77
N ILE A 222 -18.25 -6.07 -9.47
CA ILE A 222 -17.17 -6.74 -8.72
C ILE A 222 -17.60 -6.97 -7.28
N ALA A 223 -18.18 -5.94 -6.65
CA ALA A 223 -18.68 -6.02 -5.28
C ALA A 223 -19.76 -7.11 -5.13
N ALA A 224 -20.73 -7.13 -6.05
CA ALA A 224 -21.77 -8.15 -6.07
C ALA A 224 -21.15 -9.54 -6.22
N ARG A 225 -20.29 -9.76 -7.23
CA ARG A 225 -19.60 -11.04 -7.50
C ARG A 225 -18.82 -11.55 -6.28
N LEU A 226 -18.10 -10.66 -5.61
CA LEU A 226 -17.37 -11.00 -4.39
C LEU A 226 -18.35 -11.45 -3.29
N ALA A 227 -19.42 -10.68 -3.05
CA ALA A 227 -20.46 -11.02 -2.08
C ALA A 227 -21.20 -12.32 -2.41
N GLU A 228 -21.37 -12.69 -3.68
CA GLU A 228 -21.96 -13.98 -4.08
C GLU A 228 -21.07 -15.19 -3.76
N SER A 229 -19.76 -14.96 -3.72
CA SER A 229 -18.77 -16.01 -3.50
C SER A 229 -18.48 -16.25 -2.00
N LEU A 230 -19.02 -15.38 -1.13
CA LEU A 230 -18.80 -15.41 0.31
C LEU A 230 -19.91 -16.17 1.04
N PRO A 231 -19.61 -16.79 2.19
CA PRO A 231 -20.61 -17.45 3.02
C PRO A 231 -21.75 -16.51 3.42
N SER A 232 -22.99 -16.99 3.29
CA SER A 232 -24.18 -16.29 3.79
C SER A 232 -24.45 -16.53 5.28
N GLU A 233 -23.76 -17.50 5.88
CA GLU A 233 -23.82 -17.87 7.28
C GLU A 233 -22.42 -17.70 7.91
N ALA A 234 -22.37 -17.51 9.23
CA ALA A 234 -21.14 -17.32 10.00
C ALA A 234 -20.41 -18.65 10.24
#